data_AF-Q307A3-F1
#
_entry.id   AF-Q307A3-F1
#
_cell.length_a   1.000
_cell.length_b   1.000
_cell.length_c   1.000
_cell.angle_alpha   90.00
_cell.angle_beta   90.00
_cell.angle_gamma   90.00
#
_symmetry.space_group_name_H-M   'P 1'
#
loop_
_entity.id
_entity.type
_entity.pdbx_description
1 polymer ?
#
loop_
_entity_poly.entity_id
_entity_poly.type
_entity_poly.pdbx_seq_one_letter_code
_entity_poly.pdbx_strand_id
1 'polypeptide(L)'
;MRSQKFSNSLDQAARLIYLNKTCFNGLYRENRQGQFNVPMGKYKNPKICPRELLITASKTLQSATLKVQSFEAIVNEANSAADFVYFDPPYHPLSPTSNFTSYSRHKFGVDKQEKLAEIFGILHKRGVKVMLSNSDTELIRDLYKDFNIHPIQAGRAINSNPQNRGKITELLITSY
;
A
#
# COMPACT_ATOMS: atom_id res chain seq x y z
N MET A 1 -15.75 -7.08 22.90
CA MET A 1 -14.96 -5.90 22.46
C MET A 1 -14.41 -6.05 21.04
N ARG A 2 -13.55 -7.03 20.70
CA ARG A 2 -12.96 -7.15 19.34
C ARG A 2 -13.96 -7.56 18.24
N SER A 3 -14.99 -8.33 18.57
CA SER A 3 -16.09 -8.72 17.66
C SER A 3 -17.20 -7.67 17.53
N GLN A 4 -17.15 -6.60 18.33
CA GLN A 4 -18.20 -5.58 18.36
C GLN A 4 -18.21 -4.80 17.04
N LYS A 5 -19.41 -4.56 16.52
CA LYS A 5 -19.64 -3.71 15.35
C LYS A 5 -20.21 -2.37 15.82
N PHE A 6 -19.77 -1.31 15.18
CA PHE A 6 -20.25 0.05 15.43
C PHE A 6 -20.91 0.58 14.17
N SER A 7 -21.96 1.39 14.33
CA SER A 7 -22.73 1.97 13.22
C SER A 7 -22.23 3.35 12.81
N ASN A 8 -21.59 4.10 13.71
CA ASN A 8 -21.03 5.41 13.38
C ASN A 8 -19.55 5.32 12.99
N SER A 9 -19.11 6.23 12.13
CA SER A 9 -17.76 6.26 11.55
C SER A 9 -16.66 6.54 12.58
N LEU A 10 -16.96 7.36 13.61
CA LEU A 10 -16.00 7.70 14.66
C LEU A 10 -15.59 6.48 15.48
N ASP A 11 -16.57 5.70 15.96
CA ASP A 11 -16.33 4.48 16.72
C ASP A 11 -15.70 3.38 15.86
N GLN A 12 -16.05 3.32 14.57
CA GLN A 12 -15.39 2.42 13.61
C GLN A 12 -13.90 2.77 13.45
N ALA A 13 -13.57 4.04 13.29
CA ALA A 13 -12.19 4.51 13.19
C ALA A 13 -11.40 4.29 14.49
N ALA A 14 -11.99 4.61 15.64
CA ALA A 14 -11.40 4.35 16.95
C ALA A 14 -11.14 2.85 17.17
N ARG A 15 -12.11 2.01 16.79
CA ARG A 15 -11.97 0.54 16.83
C ARG A 15 -10.85 0.07 15.91
N LEU A 16 -10.72 0.61 14.69
CA LEU A 16 -9.65 0.25 13.77
C LEU A 16 -8.27 0.52 14.38
N ILE A 17 -8.06 1.71 14.94
CA ILE A 17 -6.81 2.08 15.62
C ILE A 17 -6.54 1.14 16.79
N TYR A 18 -7.54 0.89 17.64
CA TYR A 18 -7.41 -0.04 18.76
C TYR A 18 -7.01 -1.44 18.29
N LEU A 19 -7.71 -2.00 17.29
CA LEU A 19 -7.42 -3.33 16.77
C LEU A 19 -6.01 -3.40 16.17
N ASN A 20 -5.65 -2.43 15.33
CA ASN A 20 -4.34 -2.35 14.70
C ASN A 20 -3.22 -2.29 15.76
N LYS A 21 -3.32 -1.39 16.74
CA LYS A 21 -2.29 -1.21 17.78
C LYS A 21 -2.19 -2.38 18.77
N THR A 22 -3.18 -3.26 18.83
CA THR A 22 -3.22 -4.38 19.79
C THR A 22 -3.13 -5.75 19.13
N CYS A 23 -3.23 -5.86 17.81
CA CYS A 23 -3.15 -7.13 17.08
C CYS A 23 -1.72 -7.52 16.73
N PHE A 24 -1.50 -8.80 16.44
CA PHE A 24 -0.20 -9.31 16.03
C PHE A 24 0.39 -8.50 14.85
N ASN A 25 1.58 -7.92 15.07
CA ASN A 25 2.36 -7.13 14.11
C ASN A 25 1.64 -5.94 13.47
N GLY A 26 0.56 -5.42 14.07
CA GLY A 26 -0.17 -4.30 13.49
C GLY A 26 -0.80 -4.60 12.12
N LEU A 27 -1.11 -5.87 11.85
CA LEU A 27 -1.68 -6.30 10.58
C LEU A 27 -3.14 -5.88 10.45
N TYR A 28 -3.55 -5.56 9.23
CA TYR A 28 -4.95 -5.50 8.85
C TYR A 28 -5.28 -6.74 8.01
N ARG A 29 -6.21 -7.57 8.48
CA ARG A 29 -6.65 -8.78 7.76
C ARG A 29 -8.11 -9.07 8.07
N GLU A 30 -8.84 -9.46 7.04
CA GLU A 30 -10.24 -9.88 7.12
C GLU A 30 -10.42 -11.33 6.66
N ASN A 31 -11.49 -11.98 7.13
CA ASN A 31 -11.95 -13.25 6.58
C ASN A 31 -12.85 -13.02 5.34
N ARG A 32 -13.34 -14.11 4.73
CA ARG A 32 -14.24 -14.05 3.55
C ARG A 32 -15.56 -13.29 3.83
N GLN A 33 -15.93 -13.09 5.09
CA GLN A 33 -17.11 -12.34 5.51
C GLN A 33 -16.81 -10.86 5.77
N GLY A 34 -15.59 -10.37 5.49
CA GLY A 34 -15.17 -8.99 5.74
C GLY A 34 -14.94 -8.67 7.22
N GLN A 35 -14.73 -9.69 8.06
CA GLN A 35 -14.53 -9.51 9.49
C GLN A 35 -13.05 -9.57 9.83
N PHE A 36 -12.58 -8.60 10.61
CA PHE A 36 -11.23 -8.59 11.16
C PHE A 36 -10.90 -9.89 11.90
N ASN A 37 -9.79 -10.56 11.54
CA ASN A 37 -9.43 -11.89 12.06
C ASN A 37 -7.95 -12.01 12.48
N VAL A 38 -7.29 -10.91 12.83
CA VAL A 38 -5.91 -10.94 13.35
C VAL A 38 -5.94 -11.19 14.87
N PRO A 39 -5.19 -12.18 15.38
CA PRO A 39 -5.12 -12.45 16.82
C PRO A 39 -4.50 -11.29 17.59
N MET A 40 -4.70 -11.28 18.90
CA MET A 40 -4.08 -10.30 19.80
C MET A 40 -2.55 -10.45 19.79
N GLY A 41 -1.85 -9.32 19.77
CA GLY A 41 -0.39 -9.28 19.88
C GLY A 41 0.07 -9.42 21.34
N LYS A 42 1.35 -9.72 21.54
CA LYS A 42 1.97 -9.89 22.87
C LYS A 42 2.56 -8.58 23.41
N TYR A 43 1.82 -7.47 23.30
CA TYR A 43 2.30 -6.16 23.75
C TYR A 43 1.98 -5.93 25.22
N LYS A 44 2.98 -5.53 26.02
CA LYS A 44 2.79 -5.18 27.45
C LYS A 44 2.02 -3.87 27.64
N ASN A 45 2.34 -2.84 26.84
CA ASN A 45 1.68 -1.54 26.90
C ASN A 45 1.60 -0.92 25.48
N PRO A 46 0.64 -1.36 24.64
CA PRO A 46 0.49 -0.82 23.29
C PRO A 46 0.04 0.65 23.36
N LYS A 47 0.72 1.54 22.62
CA LYS A 47 0.33 2.95 22.50
C LYS A 47 -0.89 3.08 21.59
N ILE A 48 -2.07 2.83 22.15
CA ILE A 48 -3.35 2.78 21.42
C ILE A 48 -3.89 4.15 21.02
N CYS A 49 -3.58 5.21 21.76
CA CYS A 49 -4.02 6.57 21.48
C CYS A 49 -2.81 7.54 21.52
N PRO A 50 -2.02 7.61 20.44
CA PRO A 50 -0.94 8.58 20.35
C PRO A 50 -1.49 9.98 20.02
N ARG A 51 -2.03 10.69 21.01
CA ARG A 51 -2.72 11.99 20.85
C ARG A 51 -1.99 12.97 19.92
N GLU A 52 -0.72 13.25 20.18
CA GLU A 52 0.04 14.22 19.39
C GLU A 52 0.16 13.80 17.92
N LEU A 53 0.36 12.50 17.65
CA LEU A 53 0.39 11.98 16.29
C LEU A 53 -0.97 12.14 15.59
N LEU A 54 -2.07 11.88 16.30
CA LEU A 54 -3.42 12.03 15.75
C LEU A 54 -3.75 13.49 15.43
N ILE A 55 -3.32 14.43 16.27
CA ILE A 55 -3.48 15.87 16.02
C ILE A 55 -2.65 16.30 14.81
N THR A 56 -1.39 15.88 14.72
CA THR A 56 -0.54 16.18 13.56
C THR A 56 -1.13 15.62 12.28
N ALA A 57 -1.54 14.34 12.27
CA ALA A 57 -2.18 13.72 11.11
C ALA A 57 -3.47 14.47 10.71
N SER A 58 -4.32 14.83 11.68
CA SER A 58 -5.54 15.61 11.42
C SER A 58 -5.25 16.95 10.75
N LYS A 59 -4.24 17.69 11.24
CA LYS A 59 -3.81 18.97 10.66
C LYS A 59 -3.25 18.80 9.25
N THR A 60 -2.36 17.83 9.04
CA THR A 60 -1.76 17.56 7.72
C THR A 60 -2.81 17.15 6.69
N LEU A 61 -3.80 16.35 7.07
CA LEU A 61 -4.84 15.89 6.16
C LEU A 61 -5.87 16.97 5.79
N GLN A 62 -5.90 18.13 6.48
CA GLN A 62 -6.82 19.23 6.11
C GLN A 62 -6.54 19.79 4.71
N SER A 63 -5.30 19.66 4.20
CA SER A 63 -4.95 20.11 2.85
C SER A 63 -5.10 19.01 1.79
N ALA A 64 -5.63 17.84 2.15
CA ALA A 64 -5.77 16.70 1.24
C ALA A 64 -7.24 16.37 0.99
N THR A 65 -7.55 15.95 -0.24
CA THR A 65 -8.85 15.34 -0.57
C THR A 65 -8.70 13.82 -0.51
N LEU A 66 -9.42 13.18 0.41
CA LEU A 66 -9.42 11.72 0.56
C LEU A 66 -10.57 11.10 -0.23
N LYS A 67 -10.26 10.11 -1.08
CA LYS A 67 -11.24 9.41 -1.91
C LYS A 67 -11.10 7.91 -1.74
N VAL A 68 -12.24 7.22 -1.60
CA VAL A 68 -12.31 5.75 -1.63
C VAL A 68 -12.74 5.36 -3.05
N GLN A 69 -11.77 5.05 -3.90
CA GLN A 69 -12.00 4.73 -5.31
C GLN A 69 -10.92 3.81 -5.88
N SER A 70 -11.17 3.26 -7.07
CA SER A 70 -10.15 2.55 -7.83
C SER A 70 -9.04 3.50 -8.27
N PHE A 71 -7.80 3.02 -8.32
CA PHE A 71 -6.67 3.78 -8.87
C PHE A 71 -6.91 4.18 -10.33
N GLU A 72 -7.74 3.43 -11.05
CA GLU A 72 -8.10 3.69 -12.44
C GLU A 72 -8.76 5.07 -12.63
N ALA A 73 -9.41 5.61 -11.59
CA ALA A 73 -10.06 6.92 -11.65
C ALA A 73 -9.08 8.09 -11.83
N ILE A 74 -7.79 7.89 -11.55
CA ILE A 74 -6.77 8.96 -11.60
C ILE A 74 -6.61 9.53 -13.01
N VAL A 75 -6.94 8.77 -14.06
CA VAL A 75 -6.94 9.26 -15.46
C VAL A 75 -7.98 10.36 -15.71
N ASN A 76 -8.95 10.53 -14.83
CA ASN A 76 -9.92 11.61 -14.94
C ASN A 76 -9.48 12.85 -14.15
N GLU A 77 -8.48 12.72 -13.28
CA GLU A 77 -8.04 13.77 -12.36
C GLU A 77 -6.73 14.41 -12.80
N ALA A 78 -5.73 13.61 -13.16
CA ALA A 78 -4.41 14.09 -13.61
C ALA A 78 -4.39 14.25 -15.13
N ASN A 79 -4.31 15.50 -15.58
CA ASN A 79 -4.53 15.85 -16.99
C ASN A 79 -3.48 16.82 -17.56
N SER A 80 -2.51 17.26 -16.76
CA SER A 80 -1.55 18.27 -17.18
C SER A 80 -0.13 18.04 -16.67
N ALA A 81 0.84 18.73 -17.27
CA ALA A 81 2.24 18.70 -16.84
C ALA A 81 2.51 19.39 -15.50
N ALA A 82 1.52 20.07 -14.93
CA ALA A 82 1.57 20.58 -13.56
C ALA A 82 1.31 19.47 -12.52
N ASP A 83 0.72 18.35 -12.95
CA ASP A 83 0.38 17.24 -12.07
C ASP A 83 1.58 16.30 -11.86
N PHE A 84 1.66 15.76 -10.65
CA PHE A 84 2.57 14.68 -10.29
C PHE A 84 1.76 13.53 -9.68
N VAL A 85 1.94 12.33 -10.22
CA VAL A 85 1.25 11.12 -9.76
C VAL A 85 2.27 10.12 -9.24
N TYR A 86 2.11 9.73 -7.98
CA TYR A 86 2.89 8.67 -7.36
C TYR A 86 2.02 7.43 -7.11
N PHE A 87 2.46 6.29 -7.63
CA PHE A 87 1.83 4.99 -7.41
C PHE A 87 2.67 4.11 -6.49
N ASP A 88 2.02 3.56 -5.47
CA ASP A 88 2.58 2.56 -4.53
C ASP A 88 1.59 1.39 -4.42
N PRO A 89 1.45 0.56 -5.47
CA PRO A 89 0.51 -0.56 -5.48
C PRO A 89 0.98 -1.68 -4.55
N PRO A 90 0.13 -2.68 -4.23
CA PRO A 90 0.63 -3.94 -3.69
C PRO A 90 1.69 -4.54 -4.63
N TYR A 91 2.88 -4.83 -4.11
CA TYR A 91 4.01 -5.26 -4.94
C TYR A 91 3.79 -6.64 -5.56
N HIS A 92 4.35 -6.82 -6.75
CA HIS A 92 4.41 -8.13 -7.38
C HIS A 92 5.26 -9.09 -6.52
N PRO A 93 4.80 -10.33 -6.26
CA PRO A 93 5.54 -11.26 -5.40
C PRO A 93 6.88 -11.68 -6.04
N LEU A 94 7.94 -11.69 -5.24
CA LEU A 94 9.30 -12.10 -5.68
C LEU A 94 9.41 -13.59 -6.00
N SER A 95 8.49 -14.40 -5.47
CA SER A 95 8.38 -15.82 -5.77
C SER A 95 6.93 -16.31 -5.62
N PRO A 96 6.54 -17.41 -6.30
CA PRO A 96 5.21 -18.00 -6.14
C PRO A 96 4.86 -18.38 -4.69
N THR A 97 5.88 -18.70 -3.89
CA THR A 97 5.77 -19.06 -2.46
C THR A 97 5.80 -17.84 -1.52
N SER A 98 6.28 -16.68 -1.99
CA SER A 98 6.24 -15.39 -1.26
C SER A 98 4.86 -14.72 -1.25
N ASN A 99 3.83 -15.43 -1.73
CA ASN A 99 2.41 -15.07 -1.73
C ASN A 99 1.77 -14.91 -0.33
N PHE A 100 2.54 -14.42 0.66
CA PHE A 100 2.05 -14.02 1.96
C PHE A 100 1.03 -12.85 1.89
N THR A 101 0.78 -12.30 0.69
CA THR A 101 -0.29 -11.36 0.34
C THR A 101 -1.64 -12.02 0.04
N SER A 102 -1.85 -13.29 0.41
CA SER A 102 -3.14 -14.01 0.26
C SER A 102 -4.30 -13.49 1.12
N TYR A 103 -4.23 -12.25 1.61
CA TYR A 103 -5.07 -11.73 2.69
C TYR A 103 -6.00 -10.58 2.32
N SER A 104 -6.09 -10.19 1.03
CA SER A 104 -7.14 -9.29 0.54
C SER A 104 -8.15 -10.05 -0.33
N ARG A 105 -9.44 -9.73 -0.14
CA ARG A 105 -10.54 -10.18 -1.03
C ARG A 105 -10.38 -9.65 -2.47
N HIS A 106 -9.57 -8.60 -2.63
CA HIS A 106 -9.24 -7.94 -3.89
C HIS A 106 -7.74 -8.12 -4.14
N LYS A 107 -7.35 -9.22 -4.79
CA LYS A 107 -5.95 -9.47 -5.15
C LYS A 107 -5.53 -8.46 -6.21
N PHE A 108 -4.40 -7.79 -5.99
CA PHE A 108 -3.74 -7.00 -7.02
C PHE A 108 -2.86 -7.96 -7.83
N GLY A 109 -3.48 -8.60 -8.82
CA GLY A 109 -2.84 -9.60 -9.67
C GLY A 109 -2.04 -9.01 -10.82
N VAL A 110 -1.55 -9.88 -11.70
CA VAL A 110 -0.85 -9.49 -12.94
C VAL A 110 -1.74 -8.57 -13.79
N ASP A 111 -3.03 -8.88 -13.89
CA ASP A 111 -4.04 -8.08 -14.59
C ASP A 111 -4.10 -6.62 -14.09
N LYS A 112 -3.97 -6.42 -12.77
CA LYS A 112 -3.95 -5.08 -12.17
C LYS A 112 -2.58 -4.39 -12.31
N GLN A 113 -1.48 -5.14 -12.34
CA GLN A 113 -0.16 -4.58 -12.67
C GLN A 113 -0.12 -4.10 -14.14
N GLU A 114 -0.62 -4.90 -15.08
CA GLU A 114 -0.75 -4.53 -16.49
C GLU A 114 -1.64 -3.30 -16.67
N LYS A 115 -2.80 -3.27 -16.00
CA LYS A 115 -3.70 -2.12 -16.07
C LYS A 115 -3.06 -0.85 -15.51
N LEU A 116 -2.26 -0.97 -14.44
CA LEU A 116 -1.51 0.14 -13.89
C LEU A 116 -0.42 0.65 -14.85
N ALA A 117 0.28 -0.25 -15.55
CA ALA A 117 1.26 0.13 -16.57
C ALA A 117 0.61 0.87 -17.75
N GLU A 118 -0.57 0.44 -18.20
CA GLU A 118 -1.37 1.15 -19.22
C GLU A 118 -1.69 2.59 -18.76
N ILE A 119 -2.21 2.75 -17.54
CA ILE A 119 -2.55 4.06 -16.97
C ILE A 119 -1.30 4.93 -16.82
N PHE A 120 -0.19 4.36 -16.37
CA PHE A 120 1.09 5.06 -16.27
C PHE A 120 1.49 5.66 -17.62
N GLY A 121 1.41 4.87 -18.69
CA GLY A 121 1.69 5.33 -20.05
C GLY A 121 0.71 6.39 -20.56
N ILE A 122 -0.58 6.27 -20.25
CA ILE A 122 -1.60 7.28 -20.60
C ILE A 122 -1.27 8.62 -19.95
N LEU A 123 -0.95 8.63 -18.66
CA LEU A 123 -0.61 9.84 -17.92
C LEU A 123 0.68 10.47 -18.45
N HIS A 124 1.72 9.67 -18.68
CA HIS A 124 2.96 10.14 -19.28
C HIS A 124 2.73 10.82 -20.64
N LYS A 125 1.91 10.22 -21.52
CA LYS A 125 1.57 10.80 -22.84
C LYS A 125 0.85 12.15 -22.73
N ARG A 126 0.21 12.45 -21.60
CA ARG A 126 -0.43 13.76 -21.30
C ARG A 126 0.54 14.79 -20.72
N GLY A 127 1.81 14.43 -20.56
CA GLY A 127 2.84 15.26 -19.94
C GLY A 127 2.84 15.23 -18.41
N VAL A 128 1.98 14.42 -17.77
CA VAL A 128 1.98 14.24 -16.32
C VAL A 128 3.29 13.58 -15.90
N LYS A 129 3.92 14.06 -14.82
CA LYS A 129 5.07 13.39 -14.22
C LYS A 129 4.59 12.22 -13.38
N VAL A 130 4.97 11.01 -13.75
CA VAL A 130 4.54 9.80 -13.06
C VAL A 130 5.73 9.09 -12.43
N MET A 131 5.56 8.65 -11.19
CA MET A 131 6.51 7.86 -10.43
C MET A 131 5.80 6.62 -9.85
N LEU A 132 6.48 5.49 -9.82
CA LEU A 132 5.95 4.24 -9.28
C LEU A 132 7.02 3.47 -8.52
N SER A 133 6.67 2.87 -7.39
CA SER A 133 7.52 1.92 -6.67
C SER A 133 6.96 0.49 -6.77
N ASN A 134 7.83 -0.51 -6.91
CA ASN A 134 7.43 -1.92 -6.96
C ASN A 134 8.60 -2.88 -6.66
N SER A 135 8.32 -4.18 -6.62
CA SER A 135 9.34 -5.22 -6.53
C SER A 135 10.22 -5.29 -7.79
N ASP A 136 11.50 -5.62 -7.63
CA ASP A 136 12.39 -5.96 -8.74
C ASP A 136 12.10 -7.38 -9.25
N THR A 137 11.25 -7.49 -10.27
CA THR A 137 10.93 -8.75 -10.95
C THR A 137 10.93 -8.56 -12.47
N GLU A 138 11.12 -9.64 -13.22
CA GLU A 138 11.12 -9.62 -14.68
C GLU A 138 9.82 -9.04 -15.25
N LEU A 139 8.67 -9.42 -14.70
CA LEU A 139 7.37 -8.86 -15.10
C LEU A 139 7.35 -7.34 -14.97
N ILE A 140 7.74 -6.80 -13.81
CA ILE A 140 7.73 -5.35 -13.59
C ILE A 140 8.74 -4.66 -14.51
N ARG A 141 9.92 -5.25 -14.73
CA ARG A 141 10.90 -4.70 -15.67
C ARG A 141 10.36 -4.64 -17.09
N ASP A 142 9.68 -5.69 -17.55
CA ASP A 142 9.11 -5.72 -18.90
C ASP A 142 7.95 -4.74 -19.07
N LEU A 143 7.05 -4.64 -18.08
CA LEU A 143 5.92 -3.70 -18.09
C LEU A 143 6.36 -2.24 -18.22
N TYR A 144 7.53 -1.89 -17.69
CA TYR A 144 8.04 -0.52 -17.63
C TYR A 144 9.36 -0.31 -18.39
N LYS A 145 9.70 -1.20 -19.34
CA LYS A 145 10.98 -1.20 -20.06
C LYS A 145 11.28 0.07 -20.84
N ASP A 146 10.25 0.81 -21.23
CA ASP A 146 10.35 2.06 -21.99
C ASP A 146 10.50 3.30 -21.08
N PHE A 147 10.61 3.11 -19.76
CA PHE A 147 10.72 4.17 -18.77
C PHE A 147 12.05 4.10 -17.99
N ASN A 148 12.32 5.13 -17.19
CA ASN A 148 13.51 5.17 -16.35
C ASN A 148 13.34 4.26 -15.14
N ILE A 149 14.09 3.15 -15.10
CA ILE A 149 14.05 2.17 -14.01
C ILE A 149 15.28 2.35 -13.10
N HIS A 150 15.03 2.65 -11.83
CA HIS A 150 16.05 2.87 -10.80
C HIS A 150 15.99 1.75 -9.75
N PRO A 151 16.94 0.80 -9.74
CA PRO A 151 17.02 -0.21 -8.69
C PRO A 151 17.45 0.42 -7.35
N ILE A 152 16.70 0.15 -6.29
CA ILE A 152 16.96 0.64 -4.93
C ILE A 152 17.16 -0.57 -4.01
N GLN A 153 18.22 -0.54 -3.21
CA GLN A 153 18.42 -1.55 -2.17
C GLN A 153 17.62 -1.18 -0.92
N ALA A 154 16.54 -1.92 -0.66
CA ALA A 154 15.73 -1.78 0.55
C ALA A 154 16.11 -2.84 1.59
N GLY A 155 16.27 -2.41 2.84
CA GLY A 155 16.48 -3.31 3.96
C GLY A 155 15.16 -3.92 4.44
N ARG A 156 15.00 -5.24 4.42
CA ARG A 156 13.85 -5.88 5.08
C ARG A 156 14.02 -5.86 6.60
N ALA A 157 13.31 -4.95 7.28
CA ALA A 157 13.23 -4.92 8.74
C ALA A 157 12.34 -6.04 9.33
N ILE A 158 11.44 -6.62 8.52
CA ILE A 158 10.40 -7.56 8.99
C ILE A 158 10.63 -8.94 8.36
N ASN A 159 11.63 -9.67 8.85
CA ASN A 159 11.72 -11.12 8.64
C ASN A 159 12.04 -11.80 9.97
N SER A 160 11.25 -12.80 10.34
CA SER A 160 11.36 -13.51 11.63
C SER A 160 12.62 -14.39 11.72
N ASN A 161 13.26 -14.68 10.59
CA ASN A 161 14.51 -15.43 10.52
C ASN A 161 15.71 -14.49 10.25
N PRO A 162 16.68 -14.34 11.18
CA PRO A 162 17.88 -13.54 11.01
C PRO A 162 18.73 -13.93 9.79
N GLN A 163 18.71 -15.19 9.36
CA GLN A 163 19.49 -15.69 8.22
C GLN A 163 18.92 -15.29 6.85
N ASN A 164 17.63 -14.92 6.80
CA ASN A 164 16.96 -14.44 5.58
C ASN A 164 16.87 -12.91 5.50
N ARG A 165 17.70 -12.19 6.27
CA ARG A 165 17.88 -10.74 6.13
C ARG A 165 18.79 -10.45 4.93
N GLY A 166 18.30 -10.74 3.73
CA GLY A 166 18.92 -10.28 2.49
C GLY A 166 18.49 -8.84 2.16
N LYS A 167 19.35 -8.11 1.44
CA LYS A 167 18.92 -6.89 0.74
C LYS A 167 17.94 -7.30 -0.35
N ILE A 168 16.81 -6.62 -0.42
CA ILE A 168 15.88 -6.80 -1.53
C ILE A 168 16.01 -5.58 -2.42
N THR A 169 16.05 -5.85 -3.72
CA THR A 169 15.99 -4.79 -4.71
C THR A 169 14.53 -4.47 -4.96
N GLU A 170 14.21 -3.20 -4.82
CA GLU A 170 12.94 -2.60 -5.24
C GLU A 170 13.24 -1.72 -6.45
N LEU A 171 12.22 -1.43 -7.26
CA LEU A 171 12.33 -0.54 -8.41
C LEU A 171 11.58 0.75 -8.12
N LEU A 172 12.25 1.87 -8.38
CA LEU A 172 11.60 3.16 -8.56
C LEU A 172 11.59 3.46 -10.06
N ILE A 173 10.41 3.74 -10.61
CA ILE A 173 10.20 3.92 -12.04
C ILE A 173 9.70 5.35 -12.27
N THR A 174 10.32 6.09 -13.18
CA THR A 174 9.93 7.48 -13.51
C THR A 174 9.69 7.68 -15.00
N SER A 175 8.73 8.54 -15.33
CA SER A 175 8.36 8.92 -16.70
C SER A 175 9.09 10.17 -17.23
N TYR A 176 10.10 10.64 -16.50
CA TYR A 176 10.85 11.88 -16.72
C TYR A 176 12.30 11.70 -16.28
#